data_AF-A0A2B7Y0B0-F1
#
_entry.id   AF-A0A2B7Y0B0-F1
#
_cell.length_a   1.000
_cell.length_b   1.000
_cell.length_c   1.000
_cell.angle_alpha   90.00
_cell.angle_beta   90.00
_cell.angle_gamma   90.00
#
_symmetry.space_group_name_H-M   'P 1'
#
loop_
_entity.id
_entity.type
_entity.pdbx_description
1 polymer ?
#
loop_
_entity_poly.entity_id
_entity_poly.type
_entity_poly.pdbx_seq_one_letter_code
_entity_poly.pdbx_strand_id
1 'polypeptide(L)'
;MTPPPKRPRIKISWWKRRWYRLKYWRSPLRLRGSITRLRHRNKRPYLALLRLCLPSISFYGPLPVPAWKFPIPEPLPPIRLAEDPELCWTRRCEGDLKNLQAIPIWCSRDTPLRSIYRLYEAVMAGDDMYAVIQYELEHFWFTSARSWELHRIPDPRDPDPIRYAILACIVEAMPPAFNFKLSIGMRRDENNVPPTDWDGVNNPYAPYEPVHGPEWTKHVPPVDKQYLRDMMPERMLDSEGRLILHEDGESEIFAKRNLVASEGMWYRI
;
A
#
# COMPACT_ATOMS: atom_id res chain seq x y z
N MET A 1 60.97 32.08 6.04
CA MET A 1 59.50 32.21 6.20
C MET A 1 59.07 31.38 7.40
N THR A 2 58.53 32.00 8.44
CA THR A 2 58.02 31.31 9.64
C THR A 2 56.70 30.61 9.32
N PRO A 3 56.49 29.36 9.77
CA PRO A 3 55.24 28.65 9.53
C PRO A 3 54.08 29.36 10.25
N PRO A 4 52.88 29.39 9.64
CA PRO A 4 51.73 30.06 10.24
C PRO A 4 51.36 29.40 11.57
N PRO A 5 50.92 30.18 12.57
CA PRO A 5 50.55 29.65 13.88
C PRO A 5 49.41 28.62 13.74
N LYS A 6 49.64 27.40 14.25
CA LYS A 6 48.63 26.35 14.26
C LYS A 6 47.43 26.82 15.10
N ARG A 7 46.29 27.05 14.43
CA ARG A 7 45.03 27.37 15.11
C ARG A 7 44.71 26.29 16.15
N PRO A 8 44.32 26.65 17.38
CA PRO A 8 43.97 25.67 18.40
C PRO A 8 42.78 24.84 17.91
N ARG A 9 42.95 23.52 17.80
CA ARG A 9 41.83 22.61 17.56
C ARG A 9 40.85 22.77 18.72
N ILE A 10 39.67 23.32 18.43
CA ILE A 10 38.57 23.44 19.40
C ILE A 10 38.35 22.05 20.01
N LYS A 11 38.73 21.86 21.27
CA LYS A 11 38.51 20.61 21.99
C LYS A 11 37.02 20.51 22.28
N ILE A 12 36.27 19.98 21.30
CA ILE A 12 34.85 19.66 21.48
C ILE A 12 34.77 18.66 22.64
N SER A 13 34.22 19.13 23.76
CA SER A 13 33.96 18.35 24.97
C SER A 13 33.29 17.03 24.60
N TRP A 14 33.65 15.96 25.31
CA TRP A 14 33.06 14.64 25.14
C TRP A 14 31.52 14.69 25.25
N TRP A 15 30.99 15.53 26.15
CA TRP A 15 29.56 15.81 26.26
C TRP A 15 28.97 16.43 25.01
N LYS A 16 29.67 17.39 24.40
CA LYS A 16 29.26 18.02 23.15
C LYS A 16 29.29 16.98 22.02
N ARG A 17 30.31 16.12 21.91
CA ARG A 17 30.32 15.00 20.93
C ARG A 17 29.21 13.98 21.17
N ARG A 18 28.91 13.64 22.42
CA ARG A 18 27.84 12.69 22.79
C ARG A 18 26.46 13.28 22.52
N TRP A 19 26.27 14.57 22.82
CA TRP A 19 25.06 15.33 22.48
C TRP A 19 24.88 15.49 20.97
N TYR A 20 25.93 15.80 20.21
CA TYR A 20 25.88 15.82 18.75
C TYR A 20 25.55 14.41 18.23
N ARG A 21 26.21 13.35 18.71
CA ARG A 21 25.84 11.98 18.32
C ARG A 21 24.37 11.67 18.59
N LEU A 22 23.84 11.96 19.78
CA LEU A 22 22.42 11.81 20.10
C LEU A 22 21.50 12.73 19.26
N LYS A 23 21.94 13.94 18.92
CA LYS A 23 21.20 14.91 18.11
C LYS A 23 21.07 14.44 16.66
N TYR A 24 22.13 13.87 16.10
CA TYR A 24 22.20 13.37 14.73
C TYR A 24 21.93 11.86 14.64
N TRP A 25 21.67 11.18 15.75
CA TRP A 25 21.27 9.78 15.76
C TRP A 25 19.91 9.66 15.09
N ARG A 26 19.91 9.12 13.87
CA ARG A 26 18.70 8.80 13.12
C ARG A 26 18.32 7.37 13.47
N SER A 27 17.40 7.22 14.43
CA SER A 27 16.73 5.94 14.65
C SER A 27 15.93 5.58 13.38
N PRO A 28 15.89 4.29 12.97
CA PRO A 28 15.04 3.85 11.86
C PRO A 28 13.55 4.19 12.08
N LEU A 29 13.14 4.37 13.34
CA LEU A 29 11.77 4.76 13.71
C LEU A 29 11.44 6.24 13.43
N ARG A 30 12.45 7.05 13.06
CA ARG A 30 12.33 8.48 12.74
C ARG A 30 11.47 9.26 13.75
N LEU A 31 11.56 8.93 15.05
CA LEU A 31 10.62 9.37 16.09
C LEU A 31 10.33 10.88 16.10
N ARG A 32 11.35 11.73 15.86
CA ARG A 32 11.15 13.18 15.77
C ARG A 32 10.24 13.57 14.60
N GLY A 33 10.48 12.99 13.42
CA GLY A 33 9.62 13.17 12.25
C GLY A 33 8.21 12.63 12.49
N SER A 34 8.10 11.47 13.14
CA SER A 34 6.81 10.89 13.54
C SER A 34 6.03 11.83 14.46
N ILE A 35 6.67 12.42 15.47
CA ILE A 35 6.05 13.41 16.37
C ILE A 35 5.63 14.67 15.60
N THR A 36 6.48 15.18 14.70
CA THR A 36 6.15 16.34 13.87
C THR A 36 4.90 16.07 13.03
N ARG A 37 4.80 14.90 12.40
CA ARG A 37 3.62 14.50 11.64
C ARG A 37 2.37 14.40 12.52
N LEU A 38 2.48 13.69 13.64
CA LEU A 38 1.36 13.50 14.57
C LEU A 38 0.82 14.81 15.14
N ARG A 39 1.64 15.88 15.27
CA ARG A 39 1.20 17.19 15.75
C ARG A 39 0.14 17.85 14.87
N HIS A 40 0.08 17.54 13.58
CA HIS A 40 -0.89 18.17 12.68
C HIS A 40 -2.34 17.77 12.98
N ARG A 41 -2.56 16.54 13.48
CA ARG A 41 -3.90 15.99 13.75
C ARG A 41 -4.15 15.62 15.20
N ASN A 42 -3.11 15.56 16.04
CA ASN A 42 -3.24 15.12 17.44
C ASN A 42 -2.84 16.23 18.40
N LYS A 43 -3.77 16.63 19.29
CA LYS A 43 -3.49 17.54 20.42
C LYS A 43 -2.39 17.02 21.35
N ARG A 44 -2.22 15.69 21.42
CA ARG A 44 -1.23 14.99 22.26
C ARG A 44 -0.37 14.05 21.41
N PRO A 45 0.60 14.58 20.63
CA PRO A 45 1.36 13.79 19.64
C PRO A 45 2.22 12.69 20.27
N TYR A 46 2.75 12.89 21.48
CA TYR A 46 3.53 11.87 22.19
C TYR A 46 2.64 10.72 22.67
N LEU A 47 1.41 11.00 23.12
CA LEU A 47 0.43 9.97 23.48
C LEU A 47 -0.01 9.19 22.24
N ALA A 48 -0.21 9.87 21.11
CA ALA A 48 -0.53 9.21 19.84
C ALA A 48 0.61 8.28 19.40
N LEU A 49 1.87 8.72 19.52
CA LEU A 49 3.03 7.88 19.25
C LEU A 49 3.09 6.66 20.20
N LEU A 50 2.85 6.87 21.50
CA LEU A 50 2.81 5.78 22.47
C LEU A 50 1.74 4.75 22.09
N ARG A 51 0.55 5.18 21.68
CA ARG A 51 -0.53 4.29 21.21
C ARG A 51 -0.13 3.46 20.00
N LEU A 52 0.66 4.00 19.07
CA LEU A 52 1.19 3.23 17.94
C LEU A 52 2.17 2.12 18.37
N CYS A 53 2.81 2.27 19.53
CA CYS A 53 3.70 1.25 20.09
C CYS A 53 2.96 0.19 20.94
N LEU A 54 1.67 0.38 21.23
CA LEU A 54 0.89 -0.60 21.99
C LEU A 54 0.34 -1.69 21.04
N PRO A 55 0.30 -2.96 21.46
CA PRO A 55 -0.33 -4.01 20.66
C PRO A 55 -1.82 -3.71 20.46
N SER A 56 -2.33 -4.03 19.28
CA SER A 56 -3.77 -3.99 19.02
C SER A 56 -4.42 -5.20 19.68
N ILE A 57 -5.64 -5.04 20.19
CA ILE A 57 -6.41 -6.19 20.69
C ILE A 57 -7.13 -6.80 19.49
N SER A 58 -6.87 -8.07 19.21
CA SER A 58 -7.56 -8.82 18.17
C SER A 58 -8.62 -9.71 18.80
N PHE A 59 -9.83 -9.68 18.24
CA PHE A 59 -11.01 -10.41 18.73
C PHE A 59 -11.35 -11.65 17.86
N TYR A 60 -10.35 -12.30 17.25
CA TYR A 60 -10.55 -13.57 16.57
C TYR A 60 -10.57 -14.71 17.60
N GLY A 61 -11.72 -14.92 18.25
CA GLY A 61 -11.94 -16.01 19.20
C GLY A 61 -12.55 -15.57 20.55
N PRO A 62 -12.73 -16.51 21.49
CA PRO A 62 -13.40 -16.25 22.78
C PRO A 62 -12.59 -15.35 23.73
N LEU A 63 -11.29 -15.13 23.45
CA LEU A 63 -10.41 -14.31 24.27
C LEU A 63 -9.64 -13.29 23.41
N PRO A 64 -9.56 -12.02 23.84
CA PRO A 64 -8.77 -11.00 23.17
C PRO A 64 -7.28 -11.32 23.21
N VAL A 65 -6.63 -11.42 22.04
CA VAL A 65 -5.19 -11.68 21.93
C VAL A 65 -4.45 -10.43 21.45
N PRO A 66 -3.36 -10.00 22.10
CA PRO A 66 -2.56 -8.89 21.62
C PRO A 66 -1.90 -9.24 20.27
N ALA A 67 -2.24 -8.47 19.24
CA ALA A 67 -1.66 -8.54 17.92
C ALA A 67 -0.76 -7.33 17.66
N TRP A 68 0.47 -7.57 17.21
CA TRP A 68 1.37 -6.49 16.79
C TRP A 68 0.93 -5.86 15.47
N LYS A 69 0.41 -6.67 14.55
CA LYS A 69 -0.12 -6.20 13.27
C LYS A 69 -1.52 -5.63 13.46
N PHE A 70 -1.83 -4.58 12.72
CA PHE A 70 -3.17 -4.04 12.72
C PHE A 70 -4.15 -5.01 12.07
N PRO A 71 -5.38 -5.16 12.61
CA PRO A 71 -6.42 -5.90 11.94
C PRO A 71 -6.91 -5.14 10.70
N ILE A 72 -7.60 -5.86 9.82
CA ILE A 72 -8.34 -5.26 8.72
C ILE A 72 -9.49 -4.45 9.36
N PRO A 73 -9.60 -3.14 9.09
CA PRO A 73 -10.78 -2.38 9.50
C PRO A 73 -12.03 -3.02 8.90
N GLU A 74 -13.21 -2.77 9.49
CA GLU A 74 -14.46 -3.25 8.91
C GLU A 74 -14.55 -2.84 7.43
N PRO A 75 -14.54 -3.83 6.50
CA PRO A 75 -14.57 -3.55 5.08
C PRO A 75 -15.92 -2.96 4.70
N LEU A 76 -15.89 -1.89 3.91
CA LEU A 76 -17.14 -1.36 3.35
C LEU A 76 -17.74 -2.38 2.38
N PRO A 77 -19.07 -2.58 2.38
CA PRO A 77 -19.73 -3.39 1.37
C PRO A 77 -19.72 -2.65 0.02
N PRO A 78 -19.63 -3.36 -1.12
CA PRO A 78 -19.50 -2.75 -2.45
C PRO A 78 -20.63 -1.78 -2.78
N ILE A 79 -21.87 -2.11 -2.41
CA ILE A 79 -23.03 -1.25 -2.63
C ILE A 79 -22.91 0.11 -1.95
N ARG A 80 -22.27 0.20 -0.77
CA ARG A 80 -22.09 1.48 -0.06
C ARG A 80 -21.08 2.38 -0.75
N LEU A 81 -20.05 1.79 -1.35
CA LEU A 81 -19.08 2.53 -2.17
C LEU A 81 -19.66 2.94 -3.52
N ALA A 82 -20.56 2.13 -4.07
CA ALA A 82 -21.32 2.51 -5.27
C ALA A 82 -22.24 3.70 -5.00
N GLU A 83 -22.97 3.71 -3.88
CA GLU A 83 -23.86 4.80 -3.48
C GLU A 83 -23.12 6.09 -3.14
N ASP A 84 -21.98 5.98 -2.45
CA ASP A 84 -21.18 7.10 -1.97
C ASP A 84 -19.67 6.86 -2.24
N PRO A 85 -19.19 7.16 -3.46
CA PRO A 85 -17.78 7.03 -3.82
C PRO A 85 -16.85 7.91 -2.98
N GLU A 86 -17.33 9.08 -2.52
CA GLU A 86 -16.55 10.00 -1.69
C GLU A 86 -16.23 9.40 -0.31
N LEU A 87 -16.96 8.37 0.12
CA LEU A 87 -16.69 7.66 1.37
C LEU A 87 -15.27 7.07 1.41
N CYS A 88 -14.75 6.61 0.28
CA CYS A 88 -13.36 6.15 0.17
C CYS A 88 -12.39 7.26 0.56
N TRP A 89 -12.57 8.46 0.01
CA TRP A 89 -11.73 9.62 0.31
C TRP A 89 -11.90 10.08 1.77
N THR A 90 -13.15 10.12 2.25
CA THR A 90 -13.49 10.52 3.62
C THR A 90 -12.81 9.64 4.65
N ARG A 91 -12.93 8.30 4.54
CA ARG A 91 -12.25 7.34 5.45
C ARG A 91 -10.74 7.52 5.45
N ARG A 92 -10.16 7.81 4.29
CA ARG A 92 -8.71 8.03 4.12
C ARG A 92 -8.24 9.32 4.81
N CYS A 93 -9.02 10.38 4.68
CA CYS A 93 -8.77 11.69 5.31
C CYS A 93 -8.97 11.65 6.82
N GLU A 94 -10.08 11.09 7.29
CA GLU A 94 -10.39 10.94 8.72
C GLU A 94 -9.41 10.00 9.42
N GLY A 95 -9.02 8.93 8.74
CA GLY A 95 -8.00 7.99 9.20
C GLY A 95 -6.57 8.53 9.14
N ASP A 96 -6.35 9.75 8.64
CA ASP A 96 -5.03 10.39 8.49
C ASP A 96 -4.00 9.53 7.73
N LEU A 97 -4.48 8.69 6.79
CA LEU A 97 -3.70 7.56 6.28
C LEU A 97 -2.41 7.98 5.59
N LYS A 98 -2.44 9.03 4.76
CA LYS A 98 -1.25 9.53 4.05
C LYS A 98 -0.16 9.99 5.02
N ASN A 99 -0.54 10.55 6.16
CA ASN A 99 0.42 10.92 7.20
C ASN A 99 0.93 9.70 7.97
N LEU A 100 0.06 8.73 8.27
CA LEU A 100 0.42 7.48 8.94
C LEU A 100 1.37 6.62 8.11
N GLN A 101 1.19 6.54 6.78
CA GLN A 101 2.10 5.85 5.85
C GLN A 101 3.52 6.45 5.83
N ALA A 102 3.71 7.66 6.34
CA ALA A 102 5.02 8.27 6.50
C ALA A 102 5.63 8.09 7.90
N ILE A 103 4.96 7.33 8.79
CA ILE A 103 5.41 7.05 10.17
C ILE A 103 5.91 5.60 10.25
N PRO A 104 7.24 5.35 10.42
CA PRO A 104 7.80 4.01 10.32
C PRO A 104 7.18 2.97 11.26
N ILE A 105 6.84 3.36 12.51
CA ILE A 105 6.22 2.43 13.46
C ILE A 105 4.83 1.99 13.00
N TRP A 106 4.05 2.88 12.37
CA TRP A 106 2.75 2.53 11.81
C TRP A 106 2.92 1.59 10.62
N CYS A 107 3.82 1.90 9.69
CA CYS A 107 4.09 1.06 8.50
C CYS A 107 4.57 -0.33 8.91
N SER A 108 5.42 -0.43 9.95
CA SER A 108 5.90 -1.72 10.46
C SER A 108 4.77 -2.63 10.98
N ARG A 109 3.62 -2.07 11.31
CA ARG A 109 2.43 -2.76 11.82
C ARG A 109 1.35 -2.95 10.77
N ASP A 110 1.43 -2.24 9.65
CA ASP A 110 0.54 -2.43 8.53
C ASP A 110 0.78 -3.79 7.86
N THR A 111 -0.19 -4.21 7.04
CA THR A 111 -0.19 -5.53 6.38
C THR A 111 -0.59 -5.40 4.91
N PRO A 112 -0.12 -6.32 4.04
CA PRO A 112 -0.53 -6.33 2.64
C PRO A 112 -2.04 -6.46 2.48
N LEU A 113 -2.71 -7.28 3.31
CA LEU A 113 -4.17 -7.41 3.29
C LEU A 113 -4.84 -6.05 3.52
N ARG A 114 -4.46 -5.31 4.56
CA ARG A 114 -5.03 -3.96 4.80
C ARG A 114 -4.84 -3.03 3.62
N SER A 115 -3.68 -3.09 2.96
CA SER A 115 -3.40 -2.29 1.77
C SER A 115 -4.31 -2.67 0.59
N ILE A 116 -4.51 -3.97 0.34
CA ILE A 116 -5.40 -4.45 -0.72
C ILE A 116 -6.86 -4.07 -0.42
N TYR A 117 -7.33 -4.13 0.82
CA TYR A 117 -8.67 -3.65 1.17
C TYR A 117 -8.84 -2.15 0.92
N ARG A 118 -7.80 -1.34 1.13
CA ARG A 118 -7.81 0.08 0.76
C ARG A 118 -7.80 0.30 -0.75
N LEU A 119 -7.11 -0.57 -1.51
CA LEU A 119 -7.18 -0.57 -2.96
C LEU A 119 -8.58 -0.96 -3.45
N TYR A 120 -9.22 -1.95 -2.82
CA TYR A 120 -10.60 -2.32 -3.11
C TYR A 120 -11.54 -1.12 -2.92
N GLU A 121 -11.44 -0.40 -1.80
CA GLU A 121 -12.28 0.79 -1.56
C GLU A 121 -12.12 1.82 -2.69
N ALA A 122 -10.88 2.03 -3.17
CA ALA A 122 -10.59 2.96 -4.26
C ALA A 122 -11.06 2.47 -5.63
N VAL A 123 -10.81 1.20 -5.97
CA VAL A 123 -11.24 0.60 -7.25
C VAL A 123 -12.77 0.56 -7.35
N MET A 124 -13.46 0.27 -6.25
CA MET A 124 -14.93 0.25 -6.22
C MET A 124 -15.54 1.66 -6.32
N ALA A 125 -14.84 2.68 -5.84
CA ALA A 125 -15.24 4.08 -5.95
C ALA A 125 -15.00 4.70 -7.34
N GLY A 126 -14.39 3.95 -8.27
CA GLY A 126 -14.30 4.30 -9.69
C GLY A 126 -13.17 5.26 -10.06
N ASP A 127 -13.27 5.83 -11.27
CA ASP A 127 -12.20 6.58 -11.94
C ASP A 127 -11.72 7.82 -11.16
N ASP A 128 -12.60 8.46 -10.38
CA ASP A 128 -12.24 9.61 -9.54
C ASP A 128 -11.20 9.28 -8.45
N MET A 129 -11.03 7.99 -8.14
CA MET A 129 -10.10 7.52 -7.11
C MET A 129 -8.77 7.01 -7.65
N TYR A 130 -8.44 7.25 -8.92
CA TYR A 130 -7.15 6.83 -9.50
C TYR A 130 -5.92 7.32 -8.73
N ALA A 131 -5.95 8.55 -8.20
CA ALA A 131 -4.85 9.05 -7.38
C ALA A 131 -4.69 8.24 -6.08
N VAL A 132 -5.78 7.73 -5.51
CA VAL A 132 -5.77 6.89 -4.31
C VAL A 132 -5.15 5.53 -4.62
N ILE A 133 -5.52 4.93 -5.76
CA ILE A 133 -4.94 3.67 -6.25
C ILE A 133 -3.42 3.82 -6.36
N GLN A 134 -2.95 4.90 -7.01
CA GLN A 134 -1.52 5.16 -7.15
C GLN A 134 -0.81 5.27 -5.79
N TYR A 135 -1.30 6.10 -4.87
CA TYR A 135 -0.66 6.27 -3.55
C TYR A 135 -0.57 4.95 -2.77
N GLU A 136 -1.59 4.11 -2.87
CA GLU A 136 -1.62 2.84 -2.16
C GLU A 136 -0.71 1.79 -2.81
N LEU A 137 -0.62 1.76 -4.14
CA LEU A 137 0.33 0.90 -4.86
C LEU A 137 1.78 1.34 -4.63
N GLU A 138 2.07 2.64 -4.59
CA GLU A 138 3.39 3.17 -4.20
C GLU A 138 3.76 2.72 -2.78
N HIS A 139 2.84 2.85 -1.82
CA HIS A 139 3.06 2.36 -0.45
C HIS A 139 3.33 0.85 -0.41
N PHE A 140 2.58 0.06 -1.18
CA PHE A 140 2.80 -1.39 -1.29
C PHE A 140 4.16 -1.71 -1.91
N TRP A 141 4.51 -1.04 -3.01
CA TRP A 141 5.77 -1.21 -3.73
C TRP A 141 6.97 -0.94 -2.82
N PHE A 142 7.02 0.22 -2.17
CA PHE A 142 8.15 0.60 -1.32
C PHE A 142 8.21 -0.14 0.02
N THR A 143 7.15 -0.87 0.39
CA THR A 143 7.17 -1.74 1.57
C THR A 143 7.83 -3.08 1.24
N SER A 144 9.16 -3.14 1.29
CA SER A 144 9.99 -4.29 0.89
C SER A 144 10.11 -5.42 1.91
N ALA A 145 9.35 -5.38 3.02
CA ALA A 145 9.41 -6.44 4.02
C ALA A 145 8.92 -7.78 3.45
N ARG A 146 9.53 -8.91 3.86
CA ARG A 146 9.17 -10.27 3.40
C ARG A 146 7.67 -10.56 3.45
N SER A 147 6.96 -10.07 4.46
CA SER A 147 5.49 -10.27 4.57
C SER A 147 4.67 -9.56 3.47
N TRP A 148 5.29 -8.71 2.65
CA TRP A 148 4.69 -7.96 1.54
C TRP A 148 5.14 -8.47 0.16
N GLU A 149 5.76 -9.65 0.11
CA GLU A 149 5.96 -10.38 -1.14
C GLU A 149 4.60 -10.86 -1.67
N LEU A 150 4.35 -10.68 -2.98
CA LEU A 150 3.04 -10.91 -3.59
C LEU A 150 2.55 -12.37 -3.39
N HIS A 151 3.42 -13.35 -3.61
CA HIS A 151 3.11 -14.77 -3.41
C HIS A 151 2.77 -15.17 -1.96
N ARG A 152 3.07 -14.32 -0.96
CA ARG A 152 2.81 -14.58 0.46
C ARG A 152 1.52 -13.96 0.97
N ILE A 153 0.81 -13.21 0.14
CA ILE A 153 -0.44 -12.58 0.56
C ILE A 153 -1.44 -13.70 0.87
N PRO A 154 -1.89 -13.83 2.13
CA PRO A 154 -2.79 -14.90 2.51
C PRO A 154 -4.17 -14.68 1.89
N ASP A 155 -4.87 -15.79 1.63
CA ASP A 155 -6.25 -15.76 1.16
C ASP A 155 -7.17 -15.18 2.24
N PRO A 156 -7.85 -14.04 1.99
CA PRO A 156 -8.76 -13.45 2.97
C PRO A 156 -10.05 -14.25 3.15
N ARG A 157 -10.42 -15.13 2.21
CA ARG A 157 -11.71 -15.85 2.18
C ARG A 157 -12.88 -14.93 2.49
N ASP A 158 -12.93 -13.81 1.77
CA ASP A 158 -13.91 -12.77 2.03
C ASP A 158 -15.33 -13.29 1.74
N PRO A 159 -16.30 -13.11 2.66
CA PRO A 159 -17.65 -13.64 2.48
C PRO A 159 -18.46 -12.89 1.41
N ASP A 160 -18.06 -11.66 1.05
CA ASP A 160 -18.73 -10.89 0.00
C ASP A 160 -18.11 -11.26 -1.36
N PRO A 161 -18.88 -11.86 -2.29
CA PRO A 161 -18.34 -12.37 -3.54
C PRO A 161 -17.83 -11.26 -4.48
N ILE A 162 -18.45 -10.08 -4.45
CA ILE A 162 -18.02 -8.93 -5.28
C ILE A 162 -16.69 -8.42 -4.75
N ARG A 163 -16.60 -8.17 -3.44
CA ARG A 163 -15.36 -7.74 -2.81
C ARG A 163 -14.26 -8.77 -3.01
N TYR A 164 -14.55 -10.06 -2.82
CA TYR A 164 -13.56 -11.12 -2.98
C TYR A 164 -13.01 -11.18 -4.41
N ALA A 165 -13.86 -11.04 -5.43
CA ALA A 165 -13.45 -10.96 -6.82
C ALA A 165 -12.55 -9.75 -7.09
N ILE A 166 -12.89 -8.56 -6.58
CA ILE A 166 -12.08 -7.36 -6.74
C ILE A 166 -10.71 -7.52 -6.06
N LEU A 167 -10.66 -8.05 -4.83
CA LEU A 167 -9.40 -8.33 -4.12
C LEU A 167 -8.51 -9.28 -4.93
N ALA A 168 -9.09 -10.32 -5.53
CA ALA A 168 -8.35 -11.27 -6.37
C ALA A 168 -7.80 -10.60 -7.64
N CYS A 169 -8.59 -9.77 -8.33
CA CYS A 169 -8.14 -9.03 -9.51
C CYS A 169 -7.02 -8.03 -9.18
N ILE A 170 -7.15 -7.27 -8.09
CA ILE A 170 -6.11 -6.34 -7.63
C ILE A 170 -4.78 -7.08 -7.43
N VAL A 171 -4.81 -8.22 -6.75
CA VAL A 171 -3.60 -8.99 -6.44
C VAL A 171 -3.01 -9.65 -7.68
N GLU A 172 -3.82 -10.04 -8.66
CA GLU A 172 -3.36 -10.60 -9.94
C GLU A 172 -2.81 -9.55 -10.91
N ALA A 173 -3.26 -8.30 -10.81
CA ALA A 173 -2.75 -7.18 -11.60
C ALA A 173 -1.38 -6.65 -11.09
N MET A 174 -1.01 -6.94 -9.83
CA MET A 174 0.24 -6.45 -9.25
C MET A 174 1.52 -7.07 -9.88
N PRO A 175 1.64 -8.40 -10.10
CA PRO A 175 2.87 -8.99 -10.62
C PRO A 175 3.32 -8.43 -11.97
N PRO A 176 2.46 -8.27 -13.01
CA PRO A 176 2.87 -7.66 -14.27
C PRO A 176 3.45 -6.24 -14.08
N ALA A 177 2.77 -5.39 -13.31
CA ALA A 177 3.23 -4.04 -13.01
C ALA A 177 4.56 -4.02 -12.24
N PHE A 178 4.72 -4.91 -11.26
CA PHE A 178 5.93 -5.00 -10.45
C PHE A 178 7.11 -5.52 -11.28
N ASN A 179 6.88 -6.53 -12.13
CA ASN A 179 7.89 -7.07 -13.02
C ASN A 179 8.33 -6.04 -14.06
N PHE A 180 7.42 -5.21 -14.57
CA PHE A 180 7.77 -4.06 -15.41
C PHE A 180 8.69 -3.08 -14.68
N LYS A 181 8.39 -2.73 -13.42
CA LYS A 181 9.26 -1.86 -12.61
C LYS A 181 10.64 -2.46 -12.37
N LEU A 182 10.69 -3.75 -12.06
CA LEU A 182 11.96 -4.48 -11.88
C LEU A 182 12.77 -4.53 -13.18
N SER A 183 12.12 -4.69 -14.33
CA SER A 183 12.76 -4.77 -15.64
C SER A 183 13.36 -3.44 -16.09
N ILE A 184 12.84 -2.29 -15.63
CA ILE A 184 13.44 -0.97 -15.85
C ILE A 184 14.43 -0.57 -14.73
N GLY A 185 14.90 -1.53 -13.94
CA GLY A 185 15.94 -1.32 -12.93
C GLY A 185 15.47 -0.73 -11.60
N MET A 186 14.17 -0.48 -11.41
CA MET A 186 13.66 0.00 -10.13
C MET A 186 13.69 -1.12 -9.08
N ARG A 187 13.91 -0.77 -7.81
CA ARG A 187 13.85 -1.70 -6.67
C ARG A 187 12.94 -1.17 -5.58
N ARG A 188 12.26 -2.11 -4.91
CA ARG A 188 11.31 -1.84 -3.82
C ARG A 188 11.96 -1.19 -2.59
N ASP A 189 13.25 -1.42 -2.40
CA ASP A 189 14.05 -0.84 -1.31
C ASP A 189 14.78 0.45 -1.73
N GLU A 190 14.44 1.00 -2.89
CA GLU A 190 15.04 2.19 -3.51
C GLU A 190 16.50 2.01 -3.98
N ASN A 191 17.10 0.82 -3.82
CA ASN A 191 18.44 0.53 -4.32
C ASN A 191 18.41 0.18 -5.82
N ASN A 192 17.99 1.14 -6.64
CA ASN A 192 17.81 0.96 -8.08
C ASN A 192 19.12 0.52 -8.76
N VAL A 193 18.98 -0.34 -9.78
CA VAL A 193 20.10 -0.80 -10.58
C VAL A 193 20.43 0.29 -11.59
N PRO A 194 21.68 0.79 -11.66
CA PRO A 194 22.07 1.76 -12.68
C PRO A 194 22.09 1.10 -14.07
N PRO A 195 21.78 1.85 -15.14
CA PRO A 195 21.93 1.38 -16.52
C PRO A 195 23.42 1.32 -16.88
N THR A 196 24.07 0.18 -16.62
CA THR A 196 25.44 -0.12 -17.08
C THR A 196 25.41 -1.02 -18.30
N ASP A 197 24.99 -2.28 -18.12
CA ASP A 197 24.94 -3.31 -19.17
C ASP A 197 23.54 -3.45 -19.79
N TRP A 198 22.59 -2.64 -19.32
CA TRP A 198 21.24 -2.51 -19.86
C TRP A 198 20.99 -1.03 -20.14
N ASP A 199 20.66 -0.72 -21.38
CA ASP A 199 20.58 0.65 -21.92
C ASP A 199 19.21 0.94 -22.55
N GLY A 200 18.29 -0.02 -22.54
CA GLY A 200 16.99 0.10 -23.20
C GLY A 200 17.04 -0.02 -24.73
N VAL A 201 18.24 -0.22 -25.31
CA VAL A 201 18.48 -0.21 -26.77
C VAL A 201 19.09 -1.52 -27.24
N ASN A 202 20.23 -1.93 -26.67
CA ASN A 202 20.92 -3.19 -26.98
C ASN A 202 20.58 -4.29 -25.98
N ASN A 203 20.31 -3.91 -24.72
CA ASN A 203 19.78 -4.81 -23.70
C ASN A 203 18.61 -4.10 -22.99
N PRO A 204 17.35 -4.46 -23.32
CA PRO A 204 16.20 -3.65 -22.97
C PRO A 204 15.85 -3.68 -21.47
N TYR A 205 16.32 -4.69 -20.73
CA TYR A 205 15.86 -4.92 -19.36
C TYR A 205 17.02 -5.13 -18.38
N ALA A 206 16.91 -4.51 -17.22
CA ALA A 206 17.75 -4.79 -16.06
C ALA A 206 17.57 -6.25 -15.61
N PRO A 207 18.59 -6.91 -15.05
CA PRO A 207 18.44 -8.25 -14.49
C PRO A 207 17.53 -8.20 -13.26
N TYR A 208 16.52 -9.08 -13.18
CA TYR A 208 15.65 -9.21 -12.00
C TYR A 208 15.10 -10.63 -11.85
N GLU A 209 14.74 -10.98 -10.62
CA GLU A 209 13.94 -12.17 -10.34
C GLU A 209 12.45 -11.82 -10.46
N PRO A 210 11.69 -12.49 -11.36
CA PRO A 210 10.27 -12.23 -11.49
C PRO A 210 9.53 -12.47 -10.19
N VAL A 211 8.63 -11.55 -9.86
CA VAL A 211 7.66 -11.72 -8.79
C VAL A 211 6.42 -12.41 -9.33
N HIS A 212 5.84 -13.28 -8.50
CA HIS A 212 4.62 -14.01 -8.79
C HIS A 212 3.54 -13.67 -7.76
N GLY A 213 2.28 -13.73 -8.18
CA GLY A 213 1.12 -13.60 -7.30
C GLY A 213 0.91 -14.84 -6.44
N PRO A 214 0.02 -14.77 -5.45
CA PRO A 214 -0.35 -15.90 -4.63
C PRO A 214 -1.34 -16.82 -5.37
N GLU A 215 -1.32 -18.11 -5.04
CA GLU A 215 -2.06 -19.11 -5.81
C GLU A 215 -3.58 -19.06 -5.60
N TRP A 216 -4.03 -18.53 -4.47
CA TRP A 216 -5.45 -18.47 -4.11
C TRP A 216 -6.30 -17.67 -5.10
N THR A 217 -5.73 -16.65 -5.75
CA THR A 217 -6.48 -15.80 -6.68
C THR A 217 -7.01 -16.60 -7.86
N LYS A 218 -6.24 -17.60 -8.33
CA LYS A 218 -6.61 -18.49 -9.45
C LYS A 218 -7.89 -19.28 -9.17
N HIS A 219 -8.23 -19.47 -7.91
CA HIS A 219 -9.38 -20.25 -7.46
C HIS A 219 -10.62 -19.40 -7.16
N VAL A 220 -10.52 -18.07 -7.26
CA VAL A 220 -11.66 -17.17 -7.03
C VAL A 220 -12.57 -17.17 -8.26
N PRO A 221 -13.83 -17.62 -8.14
CA PRO A 221 -14.74 -17.72 -9.27
C PRO A 221 -15.20 -16.34 -9.75
N PRO A 222 -15.74 -16.26 -10.98
CA PRO A 222 -16.46 -15.08 -11.42
C PRO A 222 -17.69 -14.82 -10.54
N VAL A 223 -18.02 -13.54 -10.37
CA VAL A 223 -19.24 -13.15 -9.65
C VAL A 223 -20.44 -13.50 -10.51
N ASP A 224 -21.46 -14.12 -9.91
CA ASP A 224 -22.69 -14.44 -10.62
C ASP A 224 -23.37 -13.17 -11.16
N LYS A 225 -23.73 -13.18 -12.45
CA LYS A 225 -24.30 -12.01 -13.12
C LYS A 225 -25.69 -11.67 -12.61
N GLN A 226 -26.47 -12.67 -12.16
CA GLN A 226 -27.77 -12.39 -11.58
C GLN A 226 -27.61 -11.74 -10.21
N TYR A 227 -26.68 -12.24 -9.39
CA TYR A 227 -26.31 -11.61 -8.13
C TYR A 227 -25.84 -10.16 -8.31
N LEU A 228 -25.05 -9.87 -9.36
CA LEU A 228 -24.67 -8.49 -9.68
C LEU A 228 -25.88 -7.59 -9.98
N ARG A 229 -26.85 -8.08 -10.77
CA ARG A 229 -28.10 -7.35 -11.06
C ARG A 229 -28.94 -7.09 -9.82
N ASP A 230 -28.97 -8.05 -8.89
CA ASP A 230 -29.78 -7.95 -7.68
C ASP A 230 -29.14 -7.00 -6.65
N MET A 231 -27.81 -6.91 -6.61
CA MET A 231 -27.07 -6.19 -5.57
C MET A 231 -26.56 -4.82 -5.99
N MET A 232 -26.28 -4.59 -7.28
CA MET A 232 -25.64 -3.36 -7.76
C MET A 232 -26.62 -2.51 -8.58
N PRO A 233 -26.47 -1.17 -8.55
CA PRO A 233 -27.30 -0.28 -9.36
C PRO A 233 -27.11 -0.55 -10.86
N GLU A 234 -28.18 -0.49 -11.66
CA GLU A 234 -28.13 -0.73 -13.12
C GLU A 234 -27.09 0.16 -13.83
N ARG A 235 -26.89 1.39 -13.36
CA ARG A 235 -25.88 2.33 -13.91
C ARG A 235 -24.43 1.83 -13.79
N MET A 236 -24.16 0.83 -12.95
CA MET A 236 -22.85 0.20 -12.79
C MET A 236 -22.75 -1.13 -13.52
N LEU A 237 -23.74 -1.50 -14.32
CA LEU A 237 -23.74 -2.74 -15.08
C LEU A 237 -23.63 -2.42 -16.56
N ASP A 238 -22.80 -3.18 -17.26
CA ASP A 238 -22.75 -3.10 -18.71
C ASP A 238 -23.90 -3.91 -19.36
N SER A 239 -23.98 -3.86 -20.68
CA SER A 239 -25.00 -4.61 -21.44
C SER A 239 -24.94 -6.13 -21.25
N GLU A 240 -23.81 -6.68 -20.79
CA GLU A 240 -23.62 -8.09 -20.52
C GLU A 240 -23.89 -8.46 -19.05
N GLY A 241 -24.24 -7.49 -18.20
CA GLY A 241 -24.43 -7.66 -16.76
C GLY A 241 -23.13 -7.81 -15.96
N ARG A 242 -22.02 -7.30 -16.47
CA ARG A 242 -20.73 -7.21 -15.74
C ARG A 242 -20.67 -5.91 -14.95
N LEU A 243 -19.96 -5.91 -13.83
CA LEU A 243 -19.81 -4.75 -12.98
C LEU A 243 -18.76 -3.79 -13.54
N ILE A 244 -19.20 -2.59 -13.92
CA ILE A 244 -18.36 -1.48 -14.35
C ILE A 244 -17.73 -0.82 -13.14
N LEU A 245 -16.40 -0.90 -13.07
CA LEU A 245 -15.58 -0.20 -12.08
C LEU A 245 -14.91 1.01 -12.72
N HIS A 246 -14.40 0.87 -13.95
CA HIS A 246 -13.85 1.95 -14.78
C HIS A 246 -14.53 1.93 -16.16
N GLU A 247 -14.90 3.09 -16.71
CA GLU A 247 -15.75 3.18 -17.92
C GLU A 247 -15.14 2.48 -19.15
N ASP A 248 -13.83 2.64 -19.36
CA ASP A 248 -13.09 2.08 -20.52
C ASP A 248 -12.17 0.90 -20.12
N GLY A 249 -12.64 0.06 -19.19
CA GLY A 249 -11.84 -1.04 -18.64
C GLY A 249 -11.76 -2.30 -19.53
N GLU A 250 -10.60 -2.59 -20.10
CA GLU A 250 -10.39 -3.77 -20.96
C GLU A 250 -9.51 -4.89 -20.36
N SER A 251 -9.31 -4.92 -19.03
CA SER A 251 -8.44 -5.94 -18.42
C SER A 251 -9.04 -7.36 -18.48
N GLU A 252 -8.27 -8.30 -19.04
CA GLU A 252 -8.58 -9.74 -18.99
C GLU A 252 -8.64 -10.29 -17.56
N ILE A 253 -7.82 -9.75 -16.64
CA ILE A 253 -7.79 -10.16 -15.23
C ILE A 253 -9.11 -9.83 -14.54
N PHE A 254 -9.72 -8.69 -14.87
CA PHE A 254 -11.01 -8.28 -14.35
C PHE A 254 -12.16 -8.96 -15.11
N ALA A 255 -12.06 -9.05 -16.43
CA ALA A 255 -13.10 -9.63 -17.28
C ALA A 255 -13.42 -11.08 -16.91
N LYS A 256 -12.40 -11.90 -16.58
CA LYS A 256 -12.62 -13.29 -16.15
C LYS A 256 -13.43 -13.44 -14.85
N ARG A 257 -13.68 -12.34 -14.12
CA ARG A 257 -14.52 -12.30 -12.92
C ARG A 257 -15.83 -11.50 -13.09
N ASN A 258 -16.24 -11.22 -14.32
CA ASN A 258 -17.39 -10.35 -14.64
C ASN A 258 -17.23 -8.92 -14.12
N LEU A 259 -16.01 -8.39 -14.13
CA LEU A 259 -15.68 -7.01 -13.76
C LEU A 259 -15.10 -6.29 -14.98
N VAL A 260 -15.41 -4.99 -15.13
CA VAL A 260 -14.90 -4.12 -16.19
C VAL A 260 -14.03 -3.05 -15.51
N ALA A 261 -12.72 -3.18 -15.65
CA ALA A 261 -11.72 -2.27 -15.08
C ALA A 261 -10.43 -2.25 -15.90
N SER A 262 -9.56 -1.29 -15.62
CA SER A 262 -8.25 -1.12 -16.27
C SER A 262 -7.12 -1.19 -15.25
N GLU A 263 -5.98 -1.76 -15.65
CA GLU A 263 -4.75 -1.85 -14.87
C GLU A 263 -3.75 -0.74 -15.21
N GLY A 264 -4.09 0.19 -16.11
CA GLY A 264 -3.14 1.16 -16.65
C GLY A 264 -2.42 1.99 -15.58
N MET A 265 -3.11 2.34 -14.49
CA MET A 265 -2.52 3.06 -13.36
C MET A 265 -1.50 2.26 -12.55
N TRP A 266 -1.51 0.93 -12.62
CA TRP A 266 -0.66 0.06 -11.82
C TRP A 266 0.80 0.16 -12.28
N TYR A 267 1.00 0.48 -13.56
CA TYR A 267 2.32 0.67 -14.17
C TYR A 267 2.91 2.06 -13.90
N ARG A 268 2.12 3.01 -13.36
CA ARG A 268 2.53 4.41 -13.14
C ARG A 268 3.08 4.70 -11.73
N ILE A 269 3.27 3.67 -10.91
CA ILE A 269 3.83 3.76 -9.54
C ILE A 269 5.31 4.15 -9.50
#